data_AF-A0ABD6PX10-F1
#
_entry.id   AF-A0ABD6PX10-F1
#
_cell.length_a   1.000
_cell.length_b   1.000
_cell.length_c   1.000
_cell.angle_alpha   90.00
_cell.angle_beta   90.00
_cell.angle_gamma   90.00
#
_symmetry.space_group_name_H-M   'P 1'
#
loop_
_entity.id
_entity.type
_entity.pdbx_description
1 polymer ?
#
loop_
_entity_poly.entity_id
_entity_poly.type
_entity_poly.pdbx_seq_one_letter_code
_entity_poly.pdbx_strand_id
1 'polypeptide(L)'
;MCIRRCLYLSRINRGATNPIEAAKQNVDVFCLFTVSNVGPNKITLRADNGLYLSRINRGSINPIEAAKERPDVFCEFAVTTFFE
;
A
#
# COMPACT_ATOMS: atom_id res chain seq x y z
N MET A 1 -8.55 0.03 4.93
CA MET A 1 -9.27 0.92 3.99
C MET A 1 -10.25 0.09 3.18
N CYS A 2 -11.55 0.30 3.33
CA CYS A 2 -12.58 -0.34 2.51
C CYS A 2 -12.81 0.53 1.26
N ILE A 3 -12.77 -0.05 0.06
CA ILE A 3 -13.05 0.68 -1.19
C ILE A 3 -14.48 0.37 -1.68
N ARG A 4 -14.96 1.14 -2.68
CA ARG A 4 -16.34 1.21 -3.24
C ARG A 4 -17.04 -0.10 -3.64
N ARG A 5 -16.48 -1.27 -3.32
CA ARG A 5 -17.03 -2.63 -3.53
C ARG A 5 -17.12 -3.46 -2.25
N CYS A 6 -17.07 -2.84 -1.06
CA CYS A 6 -17.01 -3.52 0.23
C CYS A 6 -15.80 -4.48 0.38
N LEU A 7 -14.69 -4.16 -0.30
CA LEU A 7 -13.44 -4.91 -0.21
C LEU A 7 -12.38 -4.07 0.51
N TYR A 8 -11.62 -4.72 1.37
CA TYR A 8 -10.43 -4.18 1.99
C TYR A 8 -9.22 -4.31 1.07
N LEU A 9 -8.40 -3.26 1.08
CA LEU A 9 -7.08 -3.24 0.48
C LEU A 9 -6.19 -4.29 1.19
N SER A 10 -5.54 -5.16 0.42
CA SER A 10 -4.71 -6.26 0.91
C SER A 10 -3.42 -6.35 0.09
N ARG A 11 -2.32 -6.71 0.74
CA ARG A 11 -1.17 -7.26 0.04
C ARG A 11 -1.53 -8.64 -0.52
N ILE A 12 -1.25 -8.89 -1.80
CA ILE A 12 -1.44 -10.20 -2.43
C ILE A 12 -0.07 -10.72 -2.87
N ASN A 13 0.31 -11.90 -2.38
CA ASN A 13 1.54 -12.55 -2.84
C ASN A 13 1.28 -13.20 -4.21
N ARG A 14 1.93 -12.70 -5.27
CA ARG A 14 1.88 -13.25 -6.63
C ARG A 14 3.21 -13.94 -7.01
N GLY A 15 4.00 -14.34 -6.02
CA GLY A 15 5.35 -14.89 -6.21
C GLY A 15 6.38 -13.78 -6.26
N ALA A 16 6.76 -13.36 -7.47
CA ALA A 16 7.82 -12.35 -7.66
C ALA A 16 7.40 -10.93 -7.25
N THR A 17 6.10 -10.68 -7.09
CA THR A 17 5.54 -9.37 -6.75
C THR A 17 4.55 -9.45 -5.61
N ASN A 18 4.36 -8.32 -4.93
CA ASN A 18 3.42 -8.16 -3.83
C ASN A 18 2.49 -6.97 -4.07
N PRO A 19 1.63 -7.01 -5.11
CA PRO A 19 0.70 -5.94 -5.41
C PRO A 19 -0.27 -5.69 -4.27
N ILE A 20 -0.73 -4.43 -4.21
CA ILE A 20 -1.78 -4.00 -3.30
C ILE A 20 -3.10 -3.94 -4.06
N GLU A 21 -4.02 -4.82 -3.70
CA GLU A 21 -5.28 -5.05 -4.40
C GLU A 21 -6.44 -4.93 -3.42
N ALA A 22 -7.59 -4.46 -3.87
CA ALA A 22 -8.82 -4.59 -3.10
C ALA A 22 -9.44 -5.96 -3.33
N ALA A 23 -9.18 -6.87 -2.39
CA ALA A 23 -9.38 -8.30 -2.65
C ALA A 23 -10.15 -9.03 -1.54
N LYS A 24 -10.24 -8.44 -0.34
CA LYS A 24 -10.70 -9.17 0.85
C LYS A 24 -12.02 -8.62 1.36
N GLN A 25 -13.02 -9.47 1.59
CA GLN A 25 -14.28 -9.07 2.22
C GLN A 25 -14.16 -8.88 3.74
N ASN A 26 -13.22 -9.60 4.36
CA ASN A 26 -12.93 -9.51 5.79
C ASN A 26 -11.46 -9.11 5.99
N VAL A 27 -11.18 -8.34 7.03
CA VAL A 27 -9.82 -7.91 7.36
C VAL A 27 -9.01 -9.11 7.89
N ASP A 28 -7.82 -9.31 7.36
CA ASP A 28 -6.80 -10.23 7.87
C ASP A 28 -5.44 -9.52 7.99
N VAL A 29 -4.39 -10.25 8.37
CA VAL A 29 -3.03 -9.68 8.54
C VAL A 29 -2.50 -9.00 7.27
N PHE A 30 -2.89 -9.46 6.08
CA PHE A 30 -2.45 -8.90 4.80
C PHE A 30 -3.15 -7.59 4.47
N CYS A 31 -4.22 -7.25 5.18
CA CYS A 31 -4.94 -5.99 5.08
C CYS A 31 -4.41 -4.91 6.04
N LEU A 32 -3.45 -5.26 6.91
CA LEU A 32 -2.89 -4.36 7.91
C LEU A 32 -1.61 -3.71 7.39
N PHE A 33 -1.51 -2.40 7.57
CA PHE A 33 -0.34 -1.61 7.19
C PHE A 33 0.08 -0.73 8.35
N THR A 34 1.37 -0.72 8.67
CA THR A 34 1.95 0.24 9.61
C THR A 34 2.15 1.57 8.89
N VAL A 35 1.57 2.63 9.45
CA VAL A 35 1.68 4.01 8.92
C VAL A 35 2.76 4.75 9.70
N SER A 36 3.65 5.44 8.98
CA SER A 36 4.61 6.38 9.59
C SER A 36 4.51 7.74 8.92
N ASN A 37 4.44 8.83 9.71
CA ASN A 37 4.57 10.19 9.19
C ASN A 37 6.03 10.44 8.78
N VAL A 38 6.24 10.99 7.58
CA VAL A 38 7.57 11.30 7.04
C VAL A 38 7.66 12.76 6.58
N GLY A 39 6.70 13.59 6.97
CA GLY A 39 6.64 15.00 6.63
C GLY A 39 5.21 15.54 6.59
N PRO A 40 5.06 16.83 6.25
CA PRO A 40 3.75 17.47 6.12
C PRO A 40 2.87 16.71 5.13
N ASN A 41 1.73 16.20 5.61
CA ASN A 41 0.75 15.42 4.83
C ASN A 41 1.33 14.21 4.08
N LYS A 42 2.51 13.72 4.46
CA LYS A 42 3.18 12.59 3.82
C LYS A 42 3.32 11.42 4.78
N ILE A 43 2.99 10.24 4.28
CA ILE A 43 3.15 8.99 5.02
C ILE A 43 3.95 7.98 4.21
N THR A 44 4.54 7.02 4.92
CA THR A 44 4.91 5.73 4.36
C THR A 44 3.99 4.66 4.93
N LEU A 45 3.84 3.57 4.18
CA LEU A 45 3.03 2.41 4.56
C LEU A 45 3.92 1.17 4.48
N ARG A 46 3.96 0.37 5.55
CA ARG A 46 4.71 -0.89 5.63
C ARG A 46 3.75 -2.05 5.78
N ALA A 47 3.84 -3.05 4.92
CA ALA A 47 2.98 -4.23 4.94
C ALA A 47 3.48 -5.31 5.94
N ASP A 48 2.67 -6.35 6.12
CA ASP A 48 2.95 -7.48 7.02
C ASP A 48 4.27 -8.21 6.73
N ASN A 49 4.71 -8.22 5.47
CA ASN A 49 5.98 -8.82 5.06
C ASN A 49 7.20 -7.93 5.36
N GLY A 50 7.01 -6.81 6.06
CA GLY A 50 8.08 -5.91 6.43
C GLY A 50 8.57 -4.99 5.30
N LEU A 51 7.95 -5.03 4.12
CA LEU A 51 8.30 -4.16 2.99
C LEU A 51 7.42 -2.91 2.94
N TYR A 52 8.00 -1.81 2.49
CA TYR A 52 7.31 -0.56 2.23
C TYR A 52 6.53 -0.64 0.91
N LEU A 53 5.33 -0.07 0.91
CA LEU A 53 4.57 0.19 -0.29
C LEU A 53 5.33 1.20 -1.15
N SER A 54 5.41 0.94 -2.45
CA SER A 54 6.05 1.81 -3.42
C SER A 54 5.28 1.78 -4.72
N ARG A 55 5.24 2.91 -5.43
CA ARG A 55 4.93 2.88 -6.86
C ARG A 55 6.11 2.24 -7.60
N ILE A 56 5.88 1.11 -8.27
CA ILE A 56 6.92 0.39 -9.01
C ILE A 56 6.66 0.51 -10.50
N ASN A 57 7.66 0.90 -11.28
CA ASN A 57 7.56 0.91 -12.73
C ASN A 57 7.72 -0.53 -13.26
N ARG A 58 6.68 -1.04 -13.93
CA ARG A 58 6.67 -2.37 -14.58
C ARG A 58 6.50 -2.23 -16.11
N GLY A 59 7.04 -1.17 -16.69
CA GLY A 59 6.91 -0.85 -18.11
C GLY A 59 5.70 0.04 -18.37
N SER A 60 4.66 -0.51 -19.00
CA SER A 60 3.45 0.26 -19.36
C SER A 60 2.55 0.61 -18.18
N ILE A 61 2.78 0.00 -17.01
CA ILE A 61 2.00 0.23 -15.78
C ILE A 61 2.90 0.57 -14.60
N ASN A 62 2.32 1.26 -13.62
CA ASN A 62 3.01 1.68 -12.40
C ASN A 62 2.20 1.27 -11.14
N PRO A 63 2.09 -0.03 -10.82
CA PRO A 63 1.32 -0.51 -9.67
C PRO A 63 1.90 -0.03 -8.33
N ILE A 64 1.08 -0.11 -7.29
CA ILE A 64 1.54 -0.05 -5.90
C ILE A 64 1.86 -1.47 -5.43
N GLU A 65 3.09 -1.70 -4.96
CA GLU A 65 3.56 -2.98 -4.46
C GLU A 65 4.27 -2.82 -3.12
N ALA A 66 4.18 -3.83 -2.24
CA ALA A 66 5.07 -3.96 -1.09
C ALA A 66 6.43 -4.51 -1.58
N ALA A 67 7.39 -3.62 -1.87
CA ALA A 67 8.56 -3.98 -2.68
C ALA A 67 9.91 -3.53 -2.12
N LYS A 68 9.94 -2.61 -1.16
CA LYS A 68 11.20 -1.99 -0.71
C LYS A 68 11.48 -2.23 0.76
N GLU A 69 12.69 -2.65 1.09
CA GLU A 69 13.12 -2.78 2.49
C GLU A 69 13.41 -1.42 3.15
N ARG A 70 13.82 -0.43 2.35
CA ARG A 70 14.04 0.96 2.76
C ARG A 70 13.18 1.91 1.92
N PRO A 71 12.46 2.86 2.55
CA PRO A 71 11.61 3.77 1.81
C PRO A 71 12.45 4.80 1.04
N ASP A 72 11.94 5.22 -0.12
CA ASP A 72 12.40 6.41 -0.84
C ASP A 72 11.20 7.27 -1.27
N VAL A 73 11.43 8.24 -2.15
CA VAL A 73 10.38 9.15 -2.65
C VAL A 73 9.18 8.42 -3.28
N PHE A 74 9.36 7.21 -3.81
CA PHE A 74 8.26 6.43 -4.40
C PHE A 74 7.43 5.67 -3.35
N CYS A 75 7.89 5.63 -2.10
CA CYS A 75 7.17 5.11 -0.94
C CYS A 75 6.37 6.17 -0.18
N GLU A 76 6.51 7.45 -0.55
CA GLU A 76 5.81 8.55 0.11
C GLU A 76 4.44 8.78 -0.54
N PHE A 77 3.39 8.75 0.27
CA PHE A 77 2.02 9.02 -0.16
C PHE A 77 1.50 10.28 0.51
N ALA A 78 0.91 11.18 -0.28
CA ALA A 78 0.16 12.30 0.26
C ALA A 78 -1.21 11.82 0.76
N VAL A 79 -1.62 12.26 1.94
CA VAL A 79 -2.94 11.95 2.50
C VAL A 79 -3.79 13.22 2.47
N THR A 80 -4.96 13.12 1.85
CA THR A 80 -5.99 14.15 1.87
C THR A 80 -7.25 13.55 2.47
N THR A 81 -7.82 14.21 3.48
CA THR A 81 -9.12 13.88 4.03
C THR A 81 -10.15 14.82 3.41
N PHE A 82 -11.19 14.27 2.80
CA PHE A 82 -12.39 15.03 2.46
C PHE A 82 -13.34 14.88 3.63
N PHE A 83 -13.67 15.99 4.28
CA PHE A 83 -14.79 16.01 5.22
C PHE A 83 -16.07 16.09 4.37
N GLU A 84 -17.00 15.16 4.59
CA GLU A 84 -18.39 15.31 4.16
C GLU A 84 -19.14 16.24 5.12
#